data_AF-A0A1B8XSZ9-F1
#
_entry.id   AF-A0A1B8XSZ9-F1
#
_cell.length_a   1.000
_cell.length_b   1.000
_cell.length_c   1.000
_cell.angle_alpha   90.00
_cell.angle_beta   90.00
_cell.angle_gamma   90.00
#
_symmetry.space_group_name_H-M   'P 1'
#
loop_
_entity.id
_entity.type
_entity.pdbx_description
1 polymer ?
#
loop_
_entity_poly.entity_id
_entity_poly.type
_entity_poly.pdbx_seq_one_letter_code
_entity_poly.pdbx_strand_id
1 'polypeptide(L)'
;MKRMQNSNVLISGMSGLGVEIAKNIILGGVKSVTIHDQGNTEWADLSSQFYLREGDVGKNRAEVSHPRLAELNTYVPVSSSTGPLTEDFLSAFQLVILTAATMEEQLRVGDFCHSHDIKFIVADTRGLFGQLFCDFGKEMVVMDPNGEQPLSAMISMITKDNPGVVTCLDEARHGFETGDFVTFTEVRGMTELNGCEPVEIKVLGPYTFSICDTSRFSDYVRGGIVAQVKMPKKISFKPLRESLQEPDFLVTDFAKFDHPAQLHLGFQGLHEFRKKHGHLPKAHNEADAQEVLALTQTLNEGAPGAVKQEEVKESLIKQLAYQARGNLAPINAFIGGLAAQEAMKACSGKFMPIMQWLYFDALECLPEENADATLTEENCSPKNSRYDGQIAVFGSTFQEQLGKQKYFLVGAGAIGCELLKNFAMIGLAAGEGGEITVTDMDTIEKSNLNRQFLFRPWDVTKMKSETAAAAVKQMNPNLRVTAHQNRVGTETEKVYDDDFFEALDGVANALDNIDASE
;
A
#
# COMPACT_ATOMS: atom_id res chain seq x y z
N MET A 1 -1.49 16.51 -7.89
CA MET A 1 -0.97 16.58 -9.27
C MET A 1 0.15 17.60 -9.48
N LYS A 2 -0.09 18.92 -9.55
CA LYS A 2 0.99 19.90 -9.85
C LYS A 2 2.23 19.80 -8.94
N ARG A 3 2.05 19.55 -7.63
CA ARG A 3 3.18 19.34 -6.70
C ARG A 3 3.96 18.06 -7.03
N MET A 4 3.25 16.95 -7.29
CA MET A 4 3.86 15.66 -7.65
C MET A 4 4.68 15.73 -8.95
N GLN A 5 4.21 16.49 -9.95
CA GLN A 5 4.94 16.73 -11.21
C GLN A 5 6.25 17.52 -11.02
N ASN A 6 6.53 18.01 -9.81
CA ASN A 6 7.78 18.65 -9.44
C ASN A 6 8.64 17.81 -8.46
N SER A 7 8.24 16.58 -8.14
CA SER A 7 8.93 15.71 -7.19
C SER A 7 9.67 14.58 -7.90
N ASN A 8 10.99 14.55 -7.77
CA ASN A 8 11.83 13.41 -8.15
C ASN A 8 11.81 12.38 -7.01
N VAL A 9 11.58 11.11 -7.34
CA VAL A 9 11.51 10.02 -6.35
C VAL A 9 12.62 9.00 -6.60
N LEU A 10 13.34 8.62 -5.55
CA LEU A 10 14.29 7.50 -5.55
C LEU A 10 13.66 6.28 -4.86
N ILE A 11 13.78 5.11 -5.48
CA ILE A 11 13.36 3.83 -4.91
C ILE A 11 14.56 2.89 -4.93
N SER A 12 15.04 2.51 -3.74
CA SER A 12 16.18 1.61 -3.55
C SER A 12 15.73 0.23 -3.10
N GLY A 13 16.25 -0.80 -3.79
CA GLY A 13 15.81 -2.19 -3.69
C GLY A 13 14.70 -2.46 -4.71
N MET A 14 14.94 -3.38 -5.64
CA MET A 14 14.07 -3.65 -6.79
C MET A 14 13.62 -5.12 -6.85
N SER A 15 13.40 -5.70 -5.67
CA SER A 15 12.64 -6.94 -5.49
C SER A 15 11.13 -6.68 -5.69
N GLY A 16 10.26 -7.64 -5.32
CA GLY A 16 8.81 -7.52 -5.48
C GLY A 16 8.19 -6.27 -4.85
N LEU A 17 8.61 -5.91 -3.64
CA LEU A 17 8.09 -4.71 -2.97
C LEU A 17 8.50 -3.44 -3.72
N GLY A 18 9.78 -3.32 -4.08
CA GLY A 18 10.30 -2.15 -4.78
C GLY A 18 9.64 -1.91 -6.13
N VAL A 19 9.43 -2.97 -6.93
CA VAL A 19 8.79 -2.85 -8.24
C VAL A 19 7.30 -2.48 -8.12
N GLU A 20 6.60 -2.96 -7.10
CA GLU A 20 5.21 -2.59 -6.84
C GLU A 20 5.09 -1.10 -6.46
N ILE A 21 5.96 -0.62 -5.57
CA ILE A 21 6.04 0.80 -5.21
C ILE A 21 6.32 1.65 -6.46
N ALA A 22 7.33 1.25 -7.25
CA ALA A 22 7.71 1.95 -8.47
C ALA A 22 6.56 2.02 -9.48
N LYS A 23 5.89 0.89 -9.75
CA LYS A 23 4.71 0.84 -10.64
C LYS A 23 3.69 1.90 -10.26
N ASN A 24 3.26 1.92 -9.00
CA ASN A 24 2.19 2.81 -8.54
C ASN A 24 2.61 4.28 -8.56
N ILE A 25 3.87 4.60 -8.22
CA ILE A 25 4.39 5.98 -8.27
C ILE A 25 4.51 6.49 -9.71
N ILE A 26 4.95 5.65 -10.65
CA ILE A 26 5.04 5.98 -12.07
C ILE A 26 3.65 6.24 -12.65
N LEU A 27 2.68 5.37 -12.36
CA LEU A 27 1.28 5.56 -12.77
C LEU A 27 0.65 6.80 -12.11
N GLY A 28 1.05 7.12 -10.87
CA GLY A 28 0.64 8.32 -10.13
C GLY A 28 1.12 9.64 -10.73
N GLY A 29 2.11 9.63 -11.63
CA GLY A 29 2.51 10.82 -12.39
C GLY A 29 3.37 11.82 -11.61
N VAL A 30 4.43 11.33 -10.95
CA VAL A 30 5.49 12.17 -10.37
C VAL A 30 6.39 12.79 -11.45
N LYS A 31 7.35 13.63 -11.08
CA LYS A 31 8.27 14.25 -12.06
C LYS A 31 9.17 13.24 -12.75
N SER A 32 9.81 12.38 -11.97
CA SER A 32 10.70 11.31 -12.44
C SER A 32 10.87 10.27 -11.35
N VAL A 33 11.20 9.05 -11.76
CA VAL A 33 11.55 7.96 -10.83
C VAL A 33 12.94 7.45 -11.16
N THR A 34 13.80 7.39 -10.15
CA THR A 34 15.07 6.66 -10.24
C THR A 34 14.93 5.37 -9.44
N ILE A 35 15.16 4.23 -10.10
CA ILE A 35 15.23 2.93 -9.45
C ILE A 35 16.69 2.56 -9.17
N HIS A 36 16.96 2.01 -8.00
CA HIS A 36 18.30 1.65 -7.57
C HIS A 36 18.34 0.23 -7.00
N ASP A 37 19.34 -0.55 -7.39
CA ASP A 37 19.64 -1.83 -6.77
C ASP A 37 21.09 -2.23 -7.04
N GLN A 38 21.77 -2.79 -6.03
CA GLN A 38 23.11 -3.35 -6.18
C GLN A 38 23.09 -4.88 -6.33
N GLY A 39 21.96 -5.52 -6.01
CA GLY A 39 21.77 -6.95 -6.08
C GLY A 39 21.44 -7.44 -7.49
N ASN A 40 21.84 -8.69 -7.74
CA ASN A 40 21.43 -9.44 -8.92
C ASN A 40 20.10 -10.14 -8.67
N THR A 41 19.43 -10.49 -9.77
CA THR A 41 18.19 -11.27 -9.75
C THR A 41 18.47 -12.68 -9.25
N GLU A 42 17.78 -13.08 -8.19
CA GLU A 42 17.77 -14.44 -7.65
C GLU A 42 16.43 -15.13 -7.93
N TRP A 43 16.39 -16.46 -7.83
CA TRP A 43 15.16 -17.24 -8.05
C TRP A 43 14.00 -16.80 -7.15
N ALA A 44 14.30 -16.51 -5.88
CA ALA A 44 13.31 -16.06 -4.92
C ALA A 44 12.71 -14.68 -5.24
N ASP A 45 13.36 -13.85 -6.07
CA ASP A 45 12.80 -12.56 -6.49
C ASP A 45 11.59 -12.74 -7.42
N LEU A 46 11.61 -13.78 -8.27
CA LEU A 46 10.55 -14.03 -9.26
C LEU A 46 9.20 -14.43 -8.64
N SER A 47 9.17 -14.73 -7.34
CA SER A 47 7.93 -15.05 -6.60
C SER A 47 7.00 -13.85 -6.47
N SER A 48 7.48 -12.65 -6.76
CA SER A 48 6.70 -11.42 -6.68
C SER A 48 7.13 -10.32 -7.64
N GLN A 49 8.35 -10.36 -8.18
CA GLN A 49 8.84 -9.35 -9.12
C GLN A 49 8.36 -9.66 -10.55
N PHE A 50 7.20 -9.12 -10.90
CA PHE A 50 6.48 -9.38 -12.16
C PHE A 50 7.14 -8.84 -13.45
N TYR A 51 8.27 -8.14 -13.36
CA TYR A 51 9.08 -7.67 -14.48
C TYR A 51 10.39 -8.42 -14.69
N LEU A 52 10.83 -9.22 -13.72
CA LEU A 52 11.93 -10.16 -13.94
C LEU A 52 11.43 -11.37 -14.74
N ARG A 53 12.32 -11.97 -15.52
CA ARG A 53 12.09 -13.22 -16.26
C ARG A 53 13.13 -14.23 -15.81
N GLU A 54 12.88 -15.52 -16.05
CA GLU A 54 13.82 -16.58 -15.66
C GLU A 54 15.20 -16.40 -16.33
N GLY A 55 15.23 -15.91 -17.59
CA GLY A 55 16.48 -15.58 -18.29
C GLY A 55 17.21 -14.33 -17.78
N ASP A 56 16.70 -13.66 -16.75
CA ASP A 56 17.33 -12.50 -16.11
C ASP A 56 18.04 -12.84 -14.81
N VAL A 57 17.93 -14.09 -14.31
CA VAL A 57 18.68 -14.56 -13.13
C VAL A 57 20.18 -14.28 -13.30
N GLY A 58 20.78 -13.65 -12.30
CA GLY A 58 22.17 -13.19 -12.32
C GLY A 58 22.41 -11.79 -12.88
N LYS A 59 21.41 -11.12 -13.49
CA LYS A 59 21.51 -9.73 -13.94
C LYS A 59 21.01 -8.76 -12.86
N ASN A 60 21.46 -7.51 -12.91
CA ASN A 60 21.03 -6.49 -11.95
C ASN A 60 19.51 -6.20 -12.06
N ARG A 61 18.82 -6.18 -10.91
CA ARG A 61 17.36 -6.03 -10.87
C ARG A 61 16.86 -4.68 -11.36
N ALA A 62 17.57 -3.60 -11.07
CA ALA A 62 17.18 -2.25 -11.50
C ALA A 62 17.34 -2.08 -13.02
N GLU A 63 18.44 -2.54 -13.60
CA GLU A 63 18.68 -2.44 -15.05
C GLU A 63 17.67 -3.26 -15.86
N VAL A 64 17.33 -4.47 -15.42
CA VAL A 64 16.38 -5.35 -16.14
C VAL A 64 14.94 -4.86 -16.05
N SER A 65 14.55 -4.26 -14.92
CA SER A 65 13.18 -3.76 -14.71
C SER A 65 12.94 -2.38 -15.33
N HIS A 66 13.99 -1.57 -15.52
CA HIS A 66 13.95 -0.23 -16.09
C HIS A 66 13.06 -0.09 -17.34
N PRO A 67 13.27 -0.84 -18.45
CA PRO A 67 12.52 -0.62 -19.68
C PRO A 67 11.02 -0.86 -19.47
N ARG A 68 10.65 -1.88 -18.69
CA ARG A 68 9.24 -2.23 -18.44
C ARG A 68 8.53 -1.21 -17.55
N LEU A 69 9.25 -0.63 -16.59
CA LEU A 69 8.75 0.47 -15.75
C LEU A 69 8.57 1.77 -16.56
N ALA A 70 9.53 2.09 -17.44
CA ALA A 70 9.49 3.28 -18.29
C ALA A 70 8.29 3.30 -19.26
N GLU A 71 7.78 2.13 -19.65
CA GLU A 71 6.61 2.01 -20.53
C GLU A 71 5.27 2.32 -19.85
N LEU A 72 5.21 2.33 -18.50
CA LEU A 72 3.95 2.50 -17.77
C LEU A 72 3.35 3.89 -17.96
N ASN A 73 4.20 4.92 -17.98
CA ASN A 73 3.75 6.30 -18.09
C ASN A 73 4.74 7.16 -18.87
N THR A 74 4.36 7.55 -20.09
CA THR A 74 5.18 8.37 -20.99
C THR A 74 5.50 9.77 -20.44
N TYR A 75 4.79 10.22 -19.40
CA TYR A 75 5.04 11.51 -18.74
C TYR A 75 6.04 11.43 -17.59
N VAL A 76 6.43 10.21 -17.16
CA VAL A 76 7.34 10.00 -16.03
C VAL A 76 8.62 9.32 -16.54
N PRO A 77 9.70 10.07 -16.77
CA PRO A 77 10.98 9.46 -17.10
C PRO A 77 11.46 8.57 -15.94
N VAL A 78 11.89 7.36 -16.29
CA VAL A 78 12.48 6.38 -15.38
C VAL A 78 13.96 6.21 -15.71
N SER A 79 14.83 6.19 -14.70
CA SER A 79 16.26 5.89 -14.82
C SER A 79 16.66 4.82 -13.81
N SER A 80 17.75 4.09 -14.07
CA SER A 80 18.30 3.09 -13.16
C SER A 80 19.71 3.47 -12.67
N SER A 81 20.04 3.07 -11.45
CA SER A 81 21.37 3.22 -10.85
C SER A 81 21.79 1.95 -10.11
N THR A 82 23.08 1.62 -10.19
CA THR A 82 23.72 0.48 -9.51
C THR A 82 24.86 0.92 -8.58
N GLY A 83 25.13 2.23 -8.52
CA GLY A 83 26.19 2.81 -7.69
C GLY A 83 25.81 2.90 -6.21
N PRO A 84 26.72 3.37 -5.34
CA PRO A 84 26.41 3.60 -3.93
C PRO A 84 25.44 4.78 -3.73
N LEU A 85 24.62 4.71 -2.67
CA LEU A 85 23.73 5.80 -2.24
C LEU A 85 24.51 6.91 -1.51
N THR A 86 25.30 7.68 -2.26
CA THR A 86 26.05 8.83 -1.73
C THR A 86 25.12 9.99 -1.38
N GLU A 87 25.55 10.85 -0.47
CA GLU A 87 24.80 12.05 -0.08
C GLU A 87 24.53 13.00 -1.27
N ASP A 88 25.51 13.17 -2.16
CA ASP A 88 25.35 13.94 -3.41
C ASP A 88 24.26 13.35 -4.31
N PHE A 89 24.18 12.02 -4.39
CA PHE A 89 23.15 11.34 -5.17
C PHE A 89 21.76 11.52 -4.53
N LEU A 90 21.66 11.34 -3.22
CA LEU A 90 20.40 11.49 -2.46
C LEU A 90 19.84 12.91 -2.55
N SER A 91 20.70 13.92 -2.58
CA SER A 91 20.33 15.35 -2.67
C SER A 91 19.54 15.73 -3.94
N ALA A 92 19.51 14.87 -4.96
CA ALA A 92 18.77 15.10 -6.19
C ALA A 92 17.25 14.83 -6.08
N PHE A 93 16.80 14.24 -4.97
CA PHE A 93 15.45 13.72 -4.79
C PHE A 93 14.65 14.50 -3.75
N GLN A 94 13.33 14.56 -3.94
CA GLN A 94 12.41 15.10 -2.94
C GLN A 94 11.90 14.01 -2.00
N LEU A 95 11.96 12.75 -2.44
CA LEU A 95 11.54 11.57 -1.69
C LEU A 95 12.50 10.42 -1.97
N VAL A 96 12.95 9.76 -0.89
CA VAL A 96 13.75 8.54 -0.92
C VAL A 96 12.98 7.41 -0.26
N ILE A 97 12.85 6.29 -0.94
CA ILE A 97 12.22 5.08 -0.45
C ILE A 97 13.25 3.96 -0.40
N LEU A 98 13.43 3.35 0.76
CA LEU A 98 14.28 2.17 0.93
C LEU A 98 13.45 0.91 1.15
N THR A 99 13.83 -0.15 0.45
CA THR A 99 13.32 -1.51 0.66
C THR A 99 14.48 -2.48 0.80
N ALA A 100 14.36 -3.47 1.69
CA ALA A 100 15.36 -4.51 1.96
C ALA A 100 16.76 -4.01 2.38
N ALA A 101 16.89 -2.73 2.75
CA ALA A 101 18.13 -2.13 3.22
C ALA A 101 18.53 -2.66 4.60
N THR A 102 19.83 -2.64 4.92
CA THR A 102 20.30 -2.94 6.29
C THR A 102 19.91 -1.82 7.24
N MET A 103 19.78 -2.12 8.54
CA MET A 103 19.48 -1.10 9.55
C MET A 103 20.52 0.03 9.52
N GLU A 104 21.81 -0.28 9.34
CA GLU A 104 22.86 0.73 9.21
C GLU A 104 22.61 1.70 8.05
N GLU A 105 22.25 1.17 6.87
CA GLU A 105 21.95 1.98 5.70
C GLU A 105 20.67 2.80 5.88
N GLN A 106 19.63 2.22 6.48
CA GLN A 106 18.38 2.92 6.80
C GLN A 106 18.64 4.10 7.74
N LEU A 107 19.43 3.90 8.80
CA LEU A 107 19.78 4.95 9.75
C LEU A 107 20.61 6.05 9.08
N ARG A 108 21.63 5.70 8.30
CA ARG A 108 22.50 6.65 7.59
C ARG A 108 21.69 7.52 6.62
N VAL A 109 20.89 6.89 5.77
CA VAL A 109 20.07 7.60 4.77
C VAL A 109 18.94 8.38 5.45
N GLY A 110 18.32 7.84 6.49
CA GLY A 110 17.26 8.50 7.24
C GLY A 110 17.75 9.78 7.94
N ASP A 111 18.89 9.73 8.62
CA ASP A 111 19.52 10.89 9.26
C ASP A 111 19.84 11.99 8.22
N PHE A 112 20.38 11.59 7.07
CA PHE A 112 20.65 12.51 5.97
C PHE A 112 19.37 13.15 5.41
N CYS A 113 18.35 12.33 5.13
CA CYS A 113 17.11 12.83 4.54
C CYS A 113 16.38 13.80 5.48
N HIS A 114 16.27 13.45 6.77
CA HIS A 114 15.61 14.29 7.76
C HIS A 114 16.32 15.65 7.94
N SER A 115 17.65 15.66 7.92
CA SER A 115 18.45 16.90 8.08
C SER A 115 18.41 17.82 6.86
N HIS A 116 18.06 17.30 5.68
CA HIS A 116 18.02 18.04 4.41
C HIS A 116 16.61 18.28 3.86
N ASP A 117 15.56 18.04 4.66
CA ASP A 117 14.14 18.14 4.25
C ASP A 117 13.78 17.26 3.04
N ILE A 118 14.46 16.12 2.91
CA ILE A 118 14.10 15.07 1.95
C ILE A 118 13.14 14.12 2.64
N LYS A 119 12.00 13.84 1.99
CA LYS A 119 11.00 12.94 2.55
C LYS A 119 11.55 11.51 2.49
N PHE A 120 11.26 10.70 3.51
CA PHE A 120 11.88 9.40 3.67
C PHE A 120 10.83 8.33 4.01
N ILE A 121 10.91 7.19 3.34
CA ILE A 121 10.06 6.02 3.58
C ILE A 121 10.95 4.78 3.67
N VAL A 122 10.68 3.92 4.65
CA VAL A 122 11.22 2.55 4.69
C VAL A 122 10.06 1.58 4.60
N ALA A 123 10.15 0.59 3.72
CA ALA A 123 9.17 -0.48 3.64
C ALA A 123 9.88 -1.82 3.51
N ASP A 124 9.46 -2.82 4.29
CA ASP A 124 9.99 -4.18 4.21
C ASP A 124 8.87 -5.21 4.32
N THR A 125 9.02 -6.31 3.60
CA THR A 125 8.15 -7.49 3.67
C THR A 125 8.98 -8.73 3.96
N ARG A 126 8.46 -9.60 4.82
CA ARG A 126 9.10 -10.84 5.28
C ARG A 126 8.03 -11.92 5.41
N GLY A 127 7.83 -12.70 4.34
CA GLY A 127 6.72 -13.66 4.26
C GLY A 127 5.37 -12.97 4.47
N LEU A 128 4.61 -13.41 5.48
CA LEU A 128 3.31 -12.84 5.85
C LEU A 128 3.38 -11.53 6.64
N PHE A 129 4.59 -11.03 6.95
CA PHE A 129 4.80 -9.80 7.72
C PHE A 129 5.20 -8.63 6.81
N GLY A 130 4.76 -7.43 7.19
CA GLY A 130 5.14 -6.18 6.56
C GLY A 130 5.37 -5.06 7.58
N GLN A 131 6.31 -4.17 7.28
CA GLN A 131 6.50 -2.92 7.98
C GLN A 131 6.57 -1.74 7.00
N LEU A 132 6.11 -0.58 7.46
CA LEU A 132 6.20 0.69 6.75
C LEU A 132 6.47 1.81 7.75
N PHE A 133 7.49 2.62 7.47
CA PHE A 133 7.87 3.79 8.25
C PHE A 133 7.87 5.03 7.36
N CYS A 134 7.36 6.15 7.90
CA CYS A 134 7.38 7.45 7.23
C CYS A 134 8.06 8.52 8.09
N ASP A 135 8.96 9.29 7.46
CA ASP A 135 9.53 10.52 8.00
C ASP A 135 9.45 11.62 6.94
N PHE A 136 8.50 12.54 7.12
CA PHE A 136 8.30 13.67 6.21
C PHE A 136 8.85 14.99 6.76
N GLY A 137 9.83 14.89 7.66
CA GLY A 137 10.59 16.02 8.19
C GLY A 137 9.91 16.74 9.35
N LYS A 138 10.57 17.80 9.82
CA LYS A 138 10.20 18.55 11.03
C LYS A 138 8.89 19.32 10.89
N GLU A 139 8.54 19.73 9.67
CA GLU A 139 7.27 20.40 9.38
C GLU A 139 6.75 19.93 8.02
N MET A 140 5.59 19.28 8.02
CA MET A 140 4.81 18.98 6.83
C MET A 140 3.44 19.64 6.93
N VAL A 141 3.03 20.31 5.86
CA VAL A 141 1.69 20.89 5.73
C VAL A 141 0.77 19.91 5.00
N VAL A 142 -0.24 19.42 5.71
CA VAL A 142 -1.33 18.61 5.18
C VAL A 142 -2.52 19.52 4.89
N MET A 143 -2.83 19.69 3.61
CA MET A 143 -3.90 20.58 3.13
C MET A 143 -5.29 19.97 3.28
N ASP A 144 -5.37 18.64 3.28
CA ASP A 144 -6.63 17.90 3.30
C ASP A 144 -6.41 16.58 4.04
N PRO A 145 -6.70 16.49 5.35
CA PRO A 145 -6.34 15.32 6.15
C PRO A 145 -7.21 14.09 5.89
N ASN A 146 -8.48 14.26 5.52
CA ASN A 146 -9.44 13.15 5.41
C ASN A 146 -9.89 12.85 3.98
N GLY A 147 -9.65 13.73 3.00
CA GLY A 147 -9.98 13.47 1.60
C GLY A 147 -11.41 13.76 1.17
N GLU A 148 -12.33 13.94 2.13
CA GLU A 148 -13.75 14.19 1.88
C GLU A 148 -14.01 15.51 1.16
N GLN A 149 -15.15 15.68 0.51
CA GLN A 149 -15.51 17.00 -0.02
C GLN A 149 -15.94 17.92 1.14
N PRO A 150 -15.60 19.23 1.10
CA PRO A 150 -16.10 20.16 2.10
C PRO A 150 -17.63 20.16 2.14
N LEU A 151 -18.18 19.99 3.34
CA LEU A 151 -19.62 19.96 3.56
C LEU A 151 -20.24 21.35 3.39
N SER A 152 -21.54 21.41 3.05
CA SER A 152 -22.29 22.65 2.97
C SER A 152 -23.74 22.45 3.42
N ALA A 153 -24.31 23.48 4.05
CA ALA A 153 -25.70 23.48 4.51
C ALA A 153 -26.36 24.84 4.32
N MET A 154 -27.68 24.84 4.15
CA MET A 154 -28.49 26.06 4.10
C MET A 154 -28.87 26.52 5.51
N ILE A 155 -28.88 27.83 5.71
CA ILE A 155 -29.11 28.47 7.01
C ILE A 155 -30.58 28.88 7.14
N SER A 156 -31.17 28.51 8.27
CA SER A 156 -32.52 28.89 8.70
C SER A 156 -32.50 30.14 9.58
N MET A 157 -31.59 30.18 10.56
CA MET A 157 -31.50 31.28 11.53
C MET A 157 -30.06 31.44 12.04
N ILE A 158 -29.68 32.68 12.36
CA ILE A 158 -28.46 32.99 13.11
C ILE A 158 -28.83 33.90 14.29
N THR A 159 -28.48 33.50 15.51
CA THR A 159 -28.70 34.32 16.70
C THR A 159 -27.64 35.42 16.81
N LYS A 160 -28.02 36.53 17.44
CA LYS A 160 -27.11 37.62 17.79
C LYS A 160 -26.75 37.52 19.27
N ASP A 161 -25.76 36.68 19.56
CA ASP A 161 -25.37 36.27 20.91
C ASP A 161 -23.86 35.98 21.00
N ASN A 162 -23.38 35.65 22.21
CA ASN A 162 -22.02 35.21 22.48
C ASN A 162 -22.00 33.86 23.22
N PRO A 163 -21.75 32.73 22.53
CA PRO A 163 -21.45 32.63 21.09
C PRO A 163 -22.71 32.72 20.22
N GLY A 164 -22.57 33.17 18.97
CA GLY A 164 -23.67 33.12 17.99
C GLY A 164 -24.04 31.67 17.66
N VAL A 165 -25.32 31.39 17.44
CA VAL A 165 -25.83 30.04 17.11
C VAL A 165 -26.44 30.05 15.73
N VAL A 166 -25.94 29.16 14.88
CA VAL A 166 -26.47 28.92 13.53
C VAL A 166 -27.40 27.71 13.58
N THR A 167 -28.58 27.86 13.00
CA THR A 167 -29.55 26.77 12.79
C THR A 167 -29.67 26.51 11.29
N CYS A 168 -29.44 25.27 10.88
CA CYS A 168 -29.62 24.80 9.50
C CYS A 168 -31.10 24.47 9.22
N LEU A 169 -31.47 24.34 7.94
CA LEU A 169 -32.83 23.90 7.58
C LEU A 169 -33.13 22.47 8.06
N ASP A 170 -34.35 22.25 8.57
CA ASP A 170 -34.76 21.02 9.29
C ASP A 170 -34.66 19.72 8.46
N GLU A 171 -34.69 19.80 7.13
CA GLU A 171 -34.67 18.62 6.26
C GLU A 171 -33.25 18.11 5.94
N ALA A 172 -32.20 18.83 6.35
CA ALA A 172 -30.81 18.45 6.06
C ALA A 172 -29.90 18.65 7.28
N ARG A 173 -29.34 17.54 7.81
CA ARG A 173 -28.28 17.58 8.82
C ARG A 173 -27.05 18.25 8.24
N HIS A 174 -26.35 19.07 9.03
CA HIS A 174 -25.17 19.77 8.53
C HIS A 174 -23.93 18.86 8.36
N GLY A 175 -23.84 17.76 9.11
CA GLY A 175 -22.74 16.80 9.02
C GLY A 175 -21.38 17.27 9.56
N PHE A 176 -21.21 18.56 9.89
CA PHE A 176 -19.99 19.08 10.52
C PHE A 176 -19.68 18.45 11.90
N GLU A 177 -18.41 18.54 12.29
CA GLU A 177 -17.86 18.12 13.58
C GLU A 177 -17.38 19.32 14.42
N THR A 178 -17.22 19.14 15.74
CA THR A 178 -16.67 20.20 16.60
C THR A 178 -15.18 20.39 16.30
N GLY A 179 -14.75 21.64 16.11
CA GLY A 179 -13.40 21.98 15.67
C GLY A 179 -13.26 22.15 14.15
N ASP A 180 -14.33 21.90 13.39
CA ASP A 180 -14.38 22.30 11.98
C ASP A 180 -14.36 23.83 11.84
N PHE A 181 -13.92 24.29 10.67
CA PHE A 181 -13.97 25.70 10.30
C PHE A 181 -14.97 25.89 9.17
N VAL A 182 -15.71 27.01 9.20
CA VAL A 182 -16.70 27.33 8.18
C VAL A 182 -16.61 28.77 7.70
N THR A 183 -17.12 29.04 6.51
CA THR A 183 -17.37 30.39 5.99
C THR A 183 -18.81 30.49 5.48
N PHE A 184 -19.29 31.72 5.29
CA PHE A 184 -20.68 32.00 4.96
C PHE A 184 -20.80 32.77 3.65
N THR A 185 -21.89 32.53 2.92
CA THR A 185 -22.26 33.28 1.73
C THR A 185 -23.77 33.51 1.70
N GLU A 186 -24.22 34.55 1.00
CA GLU A 186 -25.64 34.86 0.78
C GLU A 186 -26.49 35.09 2.05
N VAL A 187 -25.87 35.32 3.21
CA VAL A 187 -26.55 35.70 4.46
C VAL A 187 -27.11 37.11 4.31
N ARG A 188 -28.44 37.28 4.44
CA ARG A 188 -29.08 38.60 4.39
C ARG A 188 -29.35 39.12 5.80
N GLY A 189 -29.03 40.40 6.03
CA GLY A 189 -29.13 41.04 7.34
C GLY A 189 -27.78 41.09 8.05
N MET A 190 -27.28 39.93 8.47
CA MET A 190 -25.98 39.76 9.13
C MET A 190 -24.84 39.62 8.10
N THR A 191 -24.62 40.66 7.30
CA THR A 191 -23.73 40.61 6.13
C THR A 191 -22.24 40.51 6.47
N GLU A 192 -21.85 40.81 7.71
CA GLU A 192 -20.49 40.71 8.22
C GLU A 192 -19.94 39.27 8.18
N LEU A 193 -20.84 38.28 8.14
CA LEU A 193 -20.48 36.87 7.98
C LEU A 193 -20.11 36.50 6.53
N ASN A 194 -20.63 37.23 5.52
CA ASN A 194 -20.42 36.84 4.13
C ASN A 194 -18.96 37.01 3.71
N GLY A 195 -18.32 35.92 3.30
CA GLY A 195 -16.91 35.90 2.93
C GLY A 195 -15.97 36.17 4.11
N CYS A 196 -16.41 35.91 5.35
CA CYS A 196 -15.55 36.03 6.51
C CYS A 196 -14.41 35.00 6.47
N GLU A 197 -13.33 35.33 7.18
CA GLU A 197 -12.27 34.34 7.48
C GLU A 197 -12.89 33.10 8.15
N PRO A 198 -12.32 31.90 7.92
CA PRO A 198 -12.86 30.66 8.47
C PRO A 198 -13.04 30.73 9.99
N VAL A 199 -14.23 30.41 10.46
CA VAL A 199 -14.61 30.45 11.88
C VAL A 199 -14.71 29.04 12.43
N GLU A 200 -14.03 28.77 13.54
CA GLU A 200 -14.13 27.50 14.25
C GLU A 200 -15.55 27.33 14.82
N ILE A 201 -16.11 26.13 14.69
CA ILE A 201 -17.45 25.81 15.16
C ILE A 201 -17.45 24.82 16.32
N LYS A 202 -18.53 24.86 17.10
CA LYS A 202 -18.86 23.82 18.08
C LYS A 202 -20.26 23.29 17.82
N VAL A 203 -20.37 21.99 17.56
CA VAL A 203 -21.65 21.34 17.26
C VAL A 203 -22.49 21.26 18.54
N LEU A 204 -23.75 21.73 18.45
CA LEU A 204 -24.72 21.72 19.56
C LEU A 204 -25.80 20.66 19.36
N GLY A 205 -25.99 20.20 18.13
CA GLY A 205 -26.95 19.19 17.73
C GLY A 205 -26.87 18.94 16.23
N PRO A 206 -27.70 18.05 15.65
CA PRO A 206 -27.62 17.67 14.23
C PRO A 206 -27.98 18.80 13.24
N TYR A 207 -28.61 19.87 13.72
CA TYR A 207 -29.05 21.02 12.92
C TYR A 207 -28.50 22.36 13.43
N THR A 208 -27.69 22.35 14.48
CA THR A 208 -27.28 23.59 15.16
C THR A 208 -25.83 23.52 15.62
N PHE A 209 -25.10 24.61 15.42
CA PHE A 209 -23.73 24.77 15.90
C PHE A 209 -23.50 26.23 16.31
N SER A 210 -22.55 26.46 17.22
CA SER A 210 -22.13 27.80 17.61
C SER A 210 -20.90 28.26 16.82
N ILE A 211 -20.79 29.57 16.63
CA ILE A 211 -19.69 30.27 15.95
C ILE A 211 -19.08 31.34 16.88
N CYS A 212 -18.37 32.31 16.30
CA CYS A 212 -17.79 33.45 17.03
C CYS A 212 -18.86 34.35 17.69
N ASP A 213 -18.41 35.37 18.44
CA ASP A 213 -19.28 36.39 19.03
C ASP A 213 -19.97 37.22 17.93
N THR A 214 -21.29 37.12 17.86
CA THR A 214 -22.13 37.82 16.88
C THR A 214 -22.86 39.02 17.48
N SER A 215 -22.68 39.32 18.78
CA SER A 215 -23.44 40.35 19.50
C SER A 215 -23.34 41.75 18.87
N ARG A 216 -22.23 42.04 18.18
CA ARG A 216 -21.96 43.32 17.50
C ARG A 216 -22.37 43.34 16.03
N PHE A 217 -22.87 42.24 15.47
CA PHE A 217 -23.23 42.16 14.06
C PHE A 217 -24.64 42.71 13.80
N SER A 218 -24.95 42.95 12.54
CA SER A 218 -26.28 43.31 12.08
C SER A 218 -27.28 42.17 12.31
N ASP A 219 -28.56 42.49 12.44
CA ASP A 219 -29.59 41.47 12.70
C ASP A 219 -29.79 40.56 11.48
N TYR A 220 -29.86 39.25 11.73
CA TYR A 220 -30.15 38.27 10.69
C TYR A 220 -31.58 38.47 10.14
N VAL A 221 -31.73 38.35 8.81
CA VAL A 221 -33.04 38.46 8.14
C VAL A 221 -33.49 37.13 7.55
N ARG A 222 -32.71 36.54 6.63
CA ARG A 222 -33.02 35.25 5.97
C ARG A 222 -31.89 34.73 5.09
N GLY A 223 -32.00 33.46 4.72
CA GLY A 223 -31.12 32.81 3.76
C GLY A 223 -29.70 32.63 4.29
N GLY A 224 -28.81 32.24 3.38
CA GLY A 224 -27.41 31.99 3.67
C GLY A 224 -27.03 30.54 3.48
N ILE A 225 -25.78 30.34 3.08
CA ILE A 225 -25.15 29.04 2.90
C ILE A 225 -23.90 29.06 3.76
N VAL A 226 -23.75 28.02 4.58
CA VAL A 226 -22.50 27.72 5.29
C VAL A 226 -21.73 26.66 4.51
N ALA A 227 -20.42 26.84 4.38
CA ALA A 227 -19.53 25.89 3.73
C ALA A 227 -18.32 25.62 4.64
N GLN A 228 -17.98 24.35 4.80
CA GLN A 228 -16.79 23.93 5.52
C GLN A 228 -15.53 24.41 4.78
N VAL A 229 -14.54 24.84 5.55
CA VAL A 229 -13.21 25.20 5.05
C VAL A 229 -12.21 24.28 5.71
N LYS A 230 -11.49 23.50 4.90
CA LYS A 230 -10.44 22.62 5.39
C LYS A 230 -9.18 23.42 5.69
N MET A 231 -8.87 23.56 6.96
CA MET A 231 -7.67 24.27 7.40
C MET A 231 -6.42 23.40 7.22
N PRO A 232 -5.32 23.94 6.65
CA PRO A 232 -4.07 23.22 6.58
C PRO A 232 -3.55 22.85 7.97
N LYS A 233 -3.20 21.58 8.17
CA LYS A 233 -2.63 21.06 9.42
C LYS A 233 -1.13 20.93 9.29
N LYS A 234 -0.39 21.51 10.22
CA LYS A 234 1.05 21.27 10.36
C LYS A 234 1.28 20.03 11.22
N ILE A 235 2.12 19.13 10.75
CA ILE A 235 2.54 17.93 11.47
C ILE A 235 4.06 17.81 11.43
N SER A 236 4.61 17.08 12.40
CA SER A 236 6.05 16.91 12.57
C SER A 236 6.36 15.44 12.73
N PHE A 237 7.46 14.99 12.12
CA PHE A 237 7.94 13.62 12.22
C PHE A 237 9.23 13.59 13.05
N LYS A 238 9.37 12.57 13.90
CA LYS A 238 10.64 12.19 14.52
C LYS A 238 11.55 11.55 13.46
N PRO A 239 12.88 11.81 13.50
CA PRO A 239 13.86 11.05 12.71
C PRO A 239 13.80 9.56 13.05
N LEU A 240 14.22 8.70 12.11
CA LEU A 240 14.19 7.24 12.29
C LEU A 240 14.82 6.76 13.60
N ARG A 241 15.99 7.30 14.00
CA ARG A 241 16.67 6.94 15.25
C ARG A 241 15.83 7.18 16.50
N GLU A 242 15.17 8.33 16.54
CA GLU A 242 14.33 8.72 17.67
C GLU A 242 13.03 7.91 17.66
N SER A 243 12.44 7.73 16.48
CA SER A 243 11.23 6.93 16.29
C SER A 243 11.41 5.45 16.64
N LEU A 244 12.60 4.87 16.48
CA LEU A 244 12.92 3.52 16.95
C LEU A 244 12.92 3.40 18.48
N GLN A 245 13.11 4.50 19.21
CA GLN A 245 13.11 4.53 20.67
C GLN A 245 11.77 4.98 21.24
N GLU A 246 11.01 5.75 20.47
CA GLU A 246 9.70 6.26 20.84
C GLU A 246 8.71 6.17 19.65
N PRO A 247 8.31 4.95 19.27
CA PRO A 247 7.51 4.72 18.09
C PRO A 247 6.05 5.12 18.29
N ASP A 248 5.48 5.75 17.26
CA ASP A 248 4.04 5.94 17.12
C ASP A 248 3.50 4.88 16.14
N PHE A 249 2.61 4.01 16.62
CA PHE A 249 2.07 2.89 15.83
C PHE A 249 0.68 3.20 15.27
N LEU A 250 0.51 2.96 13.97
CA LEU A 250 -0.81 2.82 13.36
C LEU A 250 -1.26 1.36 13.46
N VAL A 251 -2.33 1.12 14.21
CA VAL A 251 -2.94 -0.21 14.35
C VAL A 251 -3.65 -0.58 13.06
N THR A 252 -3.25 -1.70 12.46
CA THR A 252 -3.83 -2.25 11.22
C THR A 252 -5.00 -3.20 11.48
N ASP A 253 -4.95 -3.92 12.60
CA ASP A 253 -5.98 -4.83 13.07
C ASP A 253 -6.19 -4.66 14.57
N PHE A 254 -7.39 -4.23 14.97
CA PHE A 254 -7.73 -4.01 16.38
C PHE A 254 -7.81 -5.32 17.19
N ALA A 255 -7.95 -6.48 16.54
CA ALA A 255 -7.86 -7.78 17.21
C ALA A 255 -6.41 -8.14 17.59
N LYS A 256 -5.43 -7.52 16.93
CA LYS A 256 -3.99 -7.72 17.11
C LYS A 256 -3.30 -6.48 17.70
N PHE A 257 -3.98 -5.80 18.63
CA PHE A 257 -3.57 -4.48 19.13
C PHE A 257 -2.13 -4.42 19.67
N ASP A 258 -1.62 -5.51 20.22
CA ASP A 258 -0.27 -5.60 20.78
C ASP A 258 0.80 -6.11 19.81
N HIS A 259 0.42 -6.55 18.60
CA HIS A 259 1.37 -7.02 17.58
C HIS A 259 2.36 -5.94 17.10
N PRO A 260 1.96 -4.68 16.85
CA PRO A 260 2.89 -3.66 16.34
C PRO A 260 4.13 -3.48 17.21
N ALA A 261 3.97 -3.45 18.55
CA ALA A 261 5.09 -3.27 19.46
C ALA A 261 6.02 -4.51 19.51
N GLN A 262 5.46 -5.71 19.40
CA GLN A 262 6.22 -6.96 19.34
C GLN A 262 7.01 -7.06 18.03
N LEU A 263 6.36 -6.75 16.90
CA LEU A 263 6.97 -6.76 15.58
C LEU A 263 8.03 -5.67 15.43
N HIS A 264 7.87 -4.52 16.09
CA HIS A 264 8.89 -3.48 16.12
C HIS A 264 10.23 -3.98 16.67
N LEU A 265 10.20 -4.77 17.75
CA LEU A 265 11.38 -5.44 18.27
C LEU A 265 11.82 -6.62 17.38
N GLY A 266 10.86 -7.40 16.86
CA GLY A 266 11.15 -8.56 16.01
C GLY A 266 11.90 -8.22 14.71
N PHE A 267 11.49 -7.16 14.01
CA PHE A 267 12.20 -6.69 12.81
C PHE A 267 13.62 -6.19 13.14
N GLN A 268 13.81 -5.54 14.29
CA GLN A 268 15.15 -5.18 14.78
C GLN A 268 15.99 -6.42 15.11
N GLY A 269 15.39 -7.44 15.72
CA GLY A 269 16.02 -8.75 15.96
C GLY A 269 16.47 -9.43 14.66
N LEU A 270 15.66 -9.37 13.60
CA LEU A 270 16.05 -9.83 12.26
C LEU A 270 17.24 -9.05 11.68
N HIS A 271 17.29 -7.72 11.89
CA HIS A 271 18.42 -6.92 11.45
C HIS A 271 19.71 -7.27 12.18
N GLU A 272 19.66 -7.51 13.50
CA GLU A 272 20.82 -7.97 14.28
C GLU A 272 21.27 -9.38 13.85
N PHE A 273 20.33 -10.29 13.58
CA PHE A 273 20.65 -11.60 13.03
C PHE A 273 21.39 -11.47 11.69
N ARG A 274 20.85 -10.66 10.76
CA ARG A 274 21.46 -10.43 9.45
C ARG A 274 22.84 -9.78 9.57
N LYS A 275 23.02 -8.87 10.52
CA LYS A 275 24.32 -8.22 10.78
C LYS A 275 25.36 -9.23 11.26
N LYS A 276 24.97 -10.18 12.10
CA LYS A 276 25.85 -11.22 12.64
C LYS A 276 26.23 -12.29 11.61
N HIS A 277 25.27 -12.71 10.79
CA HIS A 277 25.44 -13.87 9.89
C HIS A 277 25.62 -13.51 8.41
N GLY A 278 25.34 -12.27 8.02
CA GLY A 278 25.38 -11.83 6.62
C GLY A 278 24.19 -12.31 5.77
N HIS A 279 23.26 -13.07 6.35
CA HIS A 279 22.05 -13.56 5.69
C HIS A 279 20.84 -13.53 6.64
N LEU A 280 19.64 -13.66 6.09
CA LEU A 280 18.41 -13.84 6.88
C LEU A 280 18.28 -15.29 7.40
N PRO A 281 17.50 -15.54 8.48
CA PRO A 281 17.17 -16.89 8.94
C PRO A 281 16.71 -17.81 7.82
N LYS A 282 17.08 -19.09 7.88
CA LYS A 282 16.58 -20.09 6.93
C LYS A 282 15.10 -20.39 7.18
N ALA A 283 14.39 -20.74 6.12
CA ALA A 283 12.96 -21.03 6.19
C ALA A 283 12.68 -22.19 7.16
N HIS A 284 11.77 -21.98 8.12
CA HIS A 284 11.39 -22.97 9.13
C HIS A 284 12.55 -23.60 9.93
N ASN A 285 13.70 -22.93 10.04
CA ASN A 285 14.83 -23.42 10.82
C ASN A 285 14.70 -23.02 12.30
N GLU A 286 14.62 -24.01 13.19
CA GLU A 286 14.41 -23.78 14.63
C GLU A 286 15.59 -23.08 15.31
N ALA A 287 16.83 -23.41 14.93
CA ALA A 287 18.01 -22.83 15.54
C ALA A 287 18.13 -21.33 15.23
N ASP A 288 17.92 -20.96 13.96
CA ASP A 288 17.90 -19.56 13.54
C ASP A 288 16.74 -18.80 14.21
N ALA A 289 15.55 -19.41 14.30
CA ALA A 289 14.39 -18.80 14.95
C ALA A 289 14.61 -18.56 16.46
N GLN A 290 15.22 -19.52 17.16
CA GLN A 290 15.58 -19.36 18.56
C GLN A 290 16.62 -18.25 18.76
N GLU A 291 17.56 -18.08 17.82
CA GLU A 291 18.54 -17.00 17.87
C GLU A 291 17.89 -15.62 17.65
N VAL A 292 16.97 -15.49 16.67
CA VAL A 292 16.21 -14.25 16.47
C VAL A 292 15.39 -13.89 17.70
N LEU A 293 14.76 -14.87 18.35
CA LEU A 293 14.06 -14.67 19.62
C LEU A 293 15.00 -14.14 20.72
N ALA A 294 16.17 -14.75 20.88
CA ALA A 294 17.15 -14.34 21.89
C ALA A 294 17.67 -12.90 21.64
N LEU A 295 17.94 -12.56 20.38
CA LEU A 295 18.32 -11.20 19.99
C LEU A 295 17.20 -10.20 20.28
N THR A 296 15.95 -10.57 19.99
CA THR A 296 14.76 -9.74 20.27
C THR A 296 14.56 -9.52 21.77
N GLN A 297 14.75 -10.57 22.59
CA GLN A 297 14.70 -10.46 24.05
C GLN A 297 15.79 -9.54 24.59
N THR A 298 17.02 -9.65 24.07
CA THR A 298 18.14 -8.77 24.45
C THR A 298 17.83 -7.30 24.11
N LEU A 299 17.23 -7.04 22.94
CA LEU A 299 16.78 -5.70 22.55
C LEU A 299 15.69 -5.19 23.52
N ASN A 300 14.73 -6.03 23.89
CA ASN A 300 13.67 -5.67 24.82
C ASN A 300 14.18 -5.33 26.22
N GLU A 301 15.20 -6.04 26.73
CA GLU A 301 15.81 -5.78 28.03
C GLU A 301 16.38 -4.37 28.13
N GLY A 302 17.08 -3.93 27.06
CA GLY A 302 17.69 -2.61 26.92
C GLY A 302 16.77 -1.52 26.37
N ALA A 303 15.53 -1.84 26.00
CA ALA A 303 14.60 -0.90 25.38
C ALA A 303 14.10 0.17 26.38
N PRO A 304 13.87 1.42 25.90
CA PRO A 304 13.21 2.45 26.71
C PRO A 304 11.76 2.07 27.00
N GLY A 305 11.16 2.71 28.01
CA GLY A 305 9.81 2.39 28.46
C GLY A 305 8.71 2.48 27.39
N ALA A 306 8.90 3.31 26.35
CA ALA A 306 7.95 3.43 25.24
C ALA A 306 7.91 2.21 24.30
N VAL A 307 9.00 1.43 24.26
CA VAL A 307 9.15 0.25 23.39
C VAL A 307 9.09 -1.04 24.19
N LYS A 308 9.58 -0.99 25.44
CA LYS A 308 9.75 -2.16 26.30
C LYS A 308 8.43 -2.91 26.51
N GLN A 309 8.46 -4.19 26.24
CA GLN A 309 7.37 -5.14 26.45
C GLN A 309 7.58 -5.88 27.77
N GLU A 310 6.51 -6.14 28.50
CA GLU A 310 6.56 -6.98 29.71
C GLU A 310 7.04 -8.40 29.38
N GLU A 311 6.52 -8.94 28.27
CA GLU A 311 6.89 -10.25 27.74
C GLU A 311 7.02 -10.17 26.21
N VAL A 312 8.04 -10.85 25.67
CA VAL A 312 8.22 -11.02 24.22
C VAL A 312 7.43 -12.26 23.79
N LYS A 313 6.51 -12.08 22.84
CA LYS A 313 5.68 -13.18 22.30
C LYS A 313 6.51 -14.14 21.46
N GLU A 314 6.98 -15.23 22.07
CA GLU A 314 7.84 -16.22 21.42
C GLU A 314 7.28 -16.73 20.08
N SER A 315 6.01 -17.15 20.04
CA SER A 315 5.39 -17.71 18.84
C SER A 315 5.41 -16.72 17.67
N LEU A 316 5.09 -15.46 17.93
CA LEU A 316 5.07 -14.39 16.93
C LEU A 316 6.47 -14.12 16.35
N ILE A 317 7.49 -14.03 17.22
CA ILE A 317 8.87 -13.77 16.80
C ILE A 317 9.46 -14.97 16.05
N LYS A 318 9.16 -16.20 16.48
CA LYS A 318 9.57 -17.40 15.75
C LYS A 318 8.91 -17.48 14.38
N GLN A 319 7.62 -17.15 14.26
CA GLN A 319 6.95 -17.08 12.95
C GLN A 319 7.58 -16.05 12.01
N LEU A 320 7.93 -14.88 12.53
CA LEU A 320 8.68 -13.88 11.76
C LEU A 320 10.04 -14.43 11.27
N ALA A 321 10.75 -15.18 12.11
CA ALA A 321 12.02 -15.79 11.74
C ALA A 321 11.87 -16.92 10.70
N TYR A 322 10.91 -17.83 10.89
CA TYR A 322 10.66 -18.93 9.93
C TYR A 322 10.34 -18.41 8.53
N GLN A 323 9.71 -17.25 8.44
CA GLN A 323 9.26 -16.66 7.19
C GLN A 323 10.17 -15.53 6.69
N ALA A 324 11.33 -15.30 7.32
CA ALA A 324 12.17 -14.14 7.03
C ALA A 324 12.65 -14.06 5.57
N ARG A 325 12.84 -15.21 4.90
CA ARG A 325 13.17 -15.31 3.47
C ARG A 325 11.95 -15.36 2.55
N GLY A 326 10.75 -15.35 3.13
CA GLY A 326 9.50 -15.36 2.39
C GLY A 326 9.34 -14.09 1.56
N ASN A 327 8.91 -14.26 0.31
CA ASN A 327 8.67 -13.18 -0.63
C ASN A 327 7.35 -13.43 -1.36
N LEU A 328 6.27 -12.83 -0.84
CA LEU A 328 4.90 -13.09 -1.27
C LEU A 328 4.35 -11.92 -2.10
N ALA A 329 3.85 -12.20 -3.30
CA ALA A 329 3.26 -11.19 -4.16
C ALA A 329 2.09 -10.42 -3.51
N PRO A 330 1.14 -11.05 -2.76
CA PRO A 330 0.06 -10.32 -2.10
C PRO A 330 0.53 -9.32 -1.05
N ILE A 331 1.50 -9.70 -0.22
CA ILE A 331 2.03 -8.83 0.84
C ILE A 331 2.82 -7.68 0.23
N ASN A 332 3.58 -7.93 -0.83
CA ASN A 332 4.23 -6.87 -1.60
C ASN A 332 3.23 -5.95 -2.30
N ALA A 333 2.13 -6.47 -2.85
CA ALA A 333 1.05 -5.68 -3.44
C ALA A 333 0.41 -4.76 -2.40
N PHE A 334 0.10 -5.29 -1.22
CA PHE A 334 -0.51 -4.56 -0.12
C PHE A 334 0.41 -3.46 0.42
N ILE A 335 1.60 -3.82 0.93
CA ILE A 335 2.54 -2.85 1.51
C ILE A 335 3.07 -1.90 0.42
N GLY A 336 3.29 -2.38 -0.80
CA GLY A 336 3.73 -1.56 -1.93
C GLY A 336 2.70 -0.52 -2.35
N GLY A 337 1.41 -0.88 -2.33
CA GLY A 337 0.32 0.07 -2.54
C GLY A 337 0.25 1.14 -1.45
N LEU A 338 0.38 0.75 -0.18
CA LEU A 338 0.42 1.68 0.95
C LEU A 338 1.63 2.62 0.87
N ALA A 339 2.83 2.09 0.67
CA ALA A 339 4.06 2.89 0.56
C ALA A 339 4.03 3.85 -0.65
N ALA A 340 3.47 3.43 -1.78
CA ALA A 340 3.25 4.31 -2.92
C ALA A 340 2.23 5.41 -2.61
N GLN A 341 1.17 5.11 -1.85
CA GLN A 341 0.22 6.12 -1.40
C GLN A 341 0.90 7.12 -0.45
N GLU A 342 1.70 6.66 0.51
CA GLU A 342 2.48 7.54 1.39
C GLU A 342 3.45 8.43 0.60
N ALA A 343 4.07 7.90 -0.47
CA ALA A 343 4.87 8.70 -1.39
C ALA A 343 4.04 9.82 -2.05
N MET A 344 2.81 9.53 -2.49
CA MET A 344 1.92 10.56 -3.05
C MET A 344 1.53 11.60 -1.99
N LYS A 345 1.29 11.19 -0.73
CA LYS A 345 1.02 12.12 0.39
C LYS A 345 2.21 13.04 0.63
N ALA A 346 3.42 12.48 0.70
CA ALA A 346 4.67 13.24 0.87
C ALA A 346 4.86 14.30 -0.22
N CYS A 347 4.65 13.93 -1.49
CA CYS A 347 4.84 14.83 -2.63
C CYS A 347 3.71 15.85 -2.82
N SER A 348 2.52 15.62 -2.25
CA SER A 348 1.33 16.44 -2.51
C SER A 348 0.84 17.25 -1.30
N GLY A 349 1.12 16.81 -0.08
CA GLY A 349 0.50 17.33 1.14
C GLY A 349 -1.01 17.06 1.22
N LYS A 350 -1.54 16.09 0.47
CA LYS A 350 -2.94 15.64 0.56
C LYS A 350 -3.01 14.31 1.29
N PHE A 351 -4.04 14.16 2.11
CA PHE A 351 -4.29 13.08 3.06
C PHE A 351 -3.35 13.06 4.26
N MET A 352 -3.87 12.61 5.40
CA MET A 352 -3.08 12.36 6.59
C MET A 352 -2.11 11.18 6.32
N PRO A 353 -0.80 11.38 6.51
CA PRO A 353 0.18 10.30 6.37
C PRO A 353 0.18 9.37 7.59
N ILE A 354 0.81 8.21 7.43
CA ILE A 354 1.12 7.31 8.55
C ILE A 354 2.08 8.02 9.50
N MET A 355 1.75 8.04 10.79
CA MET A 355 2.56 8.64 11.86
C MET A 355 2.82 7.59 12.95
N GLN A 356 3.95 6.89 12.96
CA GLN A 356 5.00 6.85 11.92
C GLN A 356 5.27 5.43 11.43
N TRP A 357 4.95 4.43 12.25
CA TRP A 357 5.14 3.01 11.98
C TRP A 357 3.81 2.32 11.71
N LEU A 358 3.78 1.51 10.67
CA LEU A 358 2.73 0.54 10.41
C LEU A 358 3.38 -0.84 10.39
N TYR A 359 2.82 -1.75 11.17
CA TYR A 359 3.13 -3.18 11.13
C TYR A 359 1.88 -3.94 10.72
N PHE A 360 2.08 -4.97 9.92
CA PHE A 360 1.02 -5.83 9.43
C PHE A 360 1.48 -7.28 9.42
N ASP A 361 0.57 -8.18 9.74
CA ASP A 361 0.74 -9.61 9.53
C ASP A 361 -0.56 -10.27 9.07
N ALA A 362 -0.42 -11.25 8.19
CA ALA A 362 -1.50 -12.10 7.70
C ALA A 362 -1.28 -13.56 8.12
N LEU A 363 -0.95 -13.79 9.39
CA LEU A 363 -0.61 -15.13 9.91
C LEU A 363 -1.73 -16.15 9.77
N GLU A 364 -2.97 -15.70 9.63
CA GLU A 364 -4.14 -16.52 9.36
C GLU A 364 -4.07 -17.24 8.01
N CYS A 365 -3.16 -16.85 7.12
CA CYS A 365 -2.90 -17.55 5.87
C CYS A 365 -2.07 -18.84 6.03
N LEU A 366 -1.46 -19.07 7.21
CA LEU A 366 -0.77 -20.34 7.47
C LEU A 366 -1.77 -21.48 7.63
N PRO A 367 -1.40 -22.73 7.30
CA PRO A 367 -2.22 -23.89 7.59
C PRO A 367 -2.55 -23.97 9.08
N GLU A 368 -3.79 -24.36 9.42
CA GLU A 368 -4.18 -24.63 10.80
C GLU A 368 -3.30 -25.73 11.41
N GLU A 369 -3.08 -25.69 12.73
CA GLU A 369 -2.11 -26.54 13.48
C GLU A 369 -2.31 -28.07 13.35
N ASN A 370 -3.33 -28.54 12.63
CA ASN A 370 -3.62 -29.95 12.37
C ASN A 370 -3.92 -30.29 10.89
N ALA A 371 -3.64 -29.37 9.96
CA ALA A 371 -3.79 -29.64 8.53
C ALA A 371 -2.67 -30.58 8.02
N ASP A 372 -2.98 -31.41 7.02
CA ASP A 372 -2.04 -32.38 6.40
C ASP A 372 -0.75 -31.73 5.82
N ALA A 373 -0.66 -30.40 5.78
CA ALA A 373 0.51 -29.64 5.34
C ALA A 373 1.47 -29.38 6.52
N THR A 374 2.40 -30.29 6.76
CA THR A 374 3.48 -30.03 7.75
C THR A 374 4.49 -29.05 7.16
N LEU A 375 4.52 -27.81 7.67
CA LEU A 375 5.55 -26.84 7.34
C LEU A 375 6.87 -27.23 8.04
N THR A 376 7.79 -27.80 7.27
CA THR A 376 9.11 -28.23 7.73
C THR A 376 10.21 -27.49 6.99
N GLU A 377 11.42 -27.47 7.56
CA GLU A 377 12.61 -26.92 6.89
C GLU A 377 12.85 -27.56 5.51
N GLU A 378 12.61 -28.86 5.37
CA GLU A 378 12.75 -29.57 4.08
C GLU A 378 11.71 -29.12 3.06
N ASN A 379 10.44 -29.03 3.45
CA ASN A 379 9.36 -28.63 2.56
C ASN A 379 9.45 -27.16 2.14
N CYS A 380 10.01 -26.31 3.01
CA CYS A 380 10.19 -24.87 2.77
C CYS A 380 11.57 -24.52 2.20
N SER A 381 12.42 -25.52 1.95
CA SER A 381 13.75 -25.30 1.37
C SER A 381 13.66 -24.84 -0.10
N PRO A 382 14.56 -23.94 -0.55
CA PRO A 382 14.60 -23.48 -1.95
C PRO A 382 14.75 -24.65 -2.94
N LYS A 383 14.06 -24.57 -4.07
CA LYS A 383 14.08 -25.58 -5.15
C LYS A 383 14.74 -25.05 -6.43
N ASN A 384 15.34 -23.86 -6.41
CA ASN A 384 15.79 -23.12 -7.58
C ASN A 384 14.66 -22.88 -8.57
N SER A 385 13.50 -22.52 -8.03
CA SER A 385 12.28 -22.24 -8.76
C SER A 385 11.90 -20.78 -8.61
N ARG A 386 11.18 -20.24 -9.59
CA ARG A 386 10.56 -18.91 -9.48
C ARG A 386 9.65 -18.74 -8.25
N TYR A 387 9.21 -19.84 -7.65
CA TYR A 387 8.34 -19.85 -6.47
C TYR A 387 9.10 -20.00 -5.14
N ASP A 388 10.44 -19.97 -5.13
CA ASP A 388 11.25 -20.20 -3.92
C ASP A 388 10.89 -19.25 -2.77
N GLY A 389 10.55 -17.99 -3.07
CA GLY A 389 10.11 -17.01 -2.08
C GLY A 389 8.75 -17.34 -1.46
N GLN A 390 7.86 -18.00 -2.21
CA GLN A 390 6.56 -18.45 -1.71
C GLN A 390 6.64 -19.81 -0.99
N ILE A 391 7.46 -20.73 -1.53
CA ILE A 391 7.76 -22.03 -0.92
C ILE A 391 8.39 -21.86 0.46
N ALA A 392 9.20 -20.82 0.66
CA ALA A 392 9.78 -20.51 1.97
C ALA A 392 8.74 -20.24 3.08
N VAL A 393 7.47 -19.99 2.73
CA VAL A 393 6.37 -19.75 3.68
C VAL A 393 5.38 -20.91 3.70
N PHE A 394 4.92 -21.36 2.52
CA PHE A 394 3.83 -22.35 2.43
C PHE A 394 4.29 -23.77 2.09
N GLY A 395 5.57 -23.95 1.76
CA GLY A 395 6.14 -25.22 1.33
C GLY A 395 5.83 -25.60 -0.12
N SER A 396 6.61 -26.53 -0.65
CA SER A 396 6.47 -27.04 -2.02
C SER A 396 5.15 -27.78 -2.26
N THR A 397 4.63 -28.52 -1.28
CA THR A 397 3.35 -29.25 -1.41
C THR A 397 2.19 -28.30 -1.71
N PHE A 398 2.12 -27.15 -1.02
CA PHE A 398 1.08 -26.16 -1.26
C PHE A 398 1.25 -25.49 -2.64
N GLN A 399 2.49 -25.24 -3.07
CA GLN A 399 2.77 -24.71 -4.41
C GLN A 399 2.25 -25.63 -5.54
N GLU A 400 2.35 -26.95 -5.36
CA GLU A 400 1.79 -27.91 -6.32
C GLU A 400 0.27 -27.88 -6.37
N GLN A 401 -0.39 -27.68 -5.21
CA GLN A 401 -1.84 -27.54 -5.14
C GLN A 401 -2.32 -26.29 -5.87
N LEU A 402 -1.63 -25.15 -5.69
CA LEU A 402 -1.91 -23.90 -6.41
C LEU A 402 -1.83 -24.07 -7.93
N GLY A 403 -0.85 -24.84 -8.41
CA GLY A 403 -0.66 -25.10 -9.84
C GLY A 403 -1.84 -25.84 -10.49
N LYS A 404 -2.61 -26.60 -9.71
CA LYS A 404 -3.74 -27.42 -10.20
C LYS A 404 -5.08 -26.69 -10.16
N GLN A 405 -5.14 -25.51 -9.56
CA GLN A 405 -6.39 -24.78 -9.34
C GLN A 405 -7.03 -24.32 -10.65
N LYS A 406 -8.36 -24.28 -10.66
CA LYS A 406 -9.20 -23.78 -11.74
C LYS A 406 -10.04 -22.60 -11.25
N TYR A 407 -9.74 -21.41 -11.75
CA TYR A 407 -10.38 -20.18 -11.28
C TYR A 407 -11.06 -19.42 -12.41
N PHE A 408 -12.22 -18.85 -12.11
CA PHE A 408 -12.91 -17.91 -12.98
C PHE A 408 -12.75 -16.48 -12.45
N LEU A 409 -12.15 -15.61 -13.26
CA LEU A 409 -12.00 -14.20 -12.99
C LEU A 409 -13.04 -13.39 -13.77
N VAL A 410 -13.92 -12.73 -13.05
CA VAL A 410 -14.99 -11.91 -13.62
C VAL A 410 -14.58 -10.44 -13.61
N GLY A 411 -14.13 -9.93 -14.76
CA GLY A 411 -13.63 -8.57 -14.93
C GLY A 411 -12.12 -8.50 -15.09
N ALA A 412 -11.66 -7.72 -16.07
CA ALA A 412 -10.26 -7.45 -16.39
C ALA A 412 -9.93 -5.94 -16.25
N GLY A 413 -10.68 -5.25 -15.38
CA GLY A 413 -10.46 -3.86 -14.99
C GLY A 413 -9.25 -3.68 -14.05
N ALA A 414 -9.30 -2.65 -13.19
CA ALA A 414 -8.18 -2.33 -12.29
C ALA A 414 -7.87 -3.49 -11.32
N ILE A 415 -8.90 -4.00 -10.65
CA ILE A 415 -8.80 -5.16 -9.74
C ILE A 415 -8.38 -6.41 -10.52
N GLY A 416 -8.96 -6.63 -11.71
CA GLY A 416 -8.66 -7.80 -12.55
C GLY A 416 -7.20 -7.86 -13.00
N CYS A 417 -6.62 -6.71 -13.37
CA CYS A 417 -5.20 -6.60 -13.70
C CYS A 417 -4.29 -6.98 -12.51
N GLU A 418 -4.61 -6.50 -11.30
CA GLU A 418 -3.84 -6.81 -10.08
C GLU A 418 -4.02 -8.27 -9.67
N LEU A 419 -5.22 -8.84 -9.79
CA LEU A 419 -5.49 -10.25 -9.54
C LEU A 419 -4.73 -11.15 -10.51
N LEU A 420 -4.78 -10.89 -11.82
CA LEU A 420 -4.03 -11.69 -12.80
C LEU A 420 -2.52 -11.63 -12.58
N LYS A 421 -1.97 -10.45 -12.23
CA LYS A 421 -0.57 -10.31 -11.83
C LYS A 421 -0.27 -11.20 -10.61
N ASN A 422 -1.11 -11.12 -9.58
CA ASN A 422 -0.92 -11.93 -8.36
C ASN A 422 -1.05 -13.43 -8.66
N PHE A 423 -2.03 -13.87 -9.46
CA PHE A 423 -2.18 -15.25 -9.90
C PHE A 423 -0.94 -15.75 -10.66
N ALA A 424 -0.39 -14.91 -11.54
CA ALA A 424 0.84 -15.21 -12.25
C ALA A 424 2.03 -15.39 -11.30
N MET A 425 2.17 -14.54 -10.29
CA MET A 425 3.29 -14.61 -9.34
C MET A 425 3.16 -15.76 -8.33
N ILE A 426 1.94 -16.00 -7.84
CA ILE A 426 1.61 -17.10 -6.92
C ILE A 426 1.69 -18.46 -7.65
N GLY A 427 1.54 -18.48 -8.97
CA GLY A 427 1.54 -19.71 -9.77
C GLY A 427 0.20 -20.46 -9.72
N LEU A 428 -0.90 -19.74 -9.48
CA LEU A 428 -2.25 -20.28 -9.58
C LEU A 428 -2.47 -20.80 -11.01
N ALA A 429 -2.94 -22.04 -11.18
CA ALA A 429 -3.15 -22.65 -12.49
C ALA A 429 -1.88 -22.78 -13.38
N ALA A 430 -0.69 -22.68 -12.79
CA ALA A 430 0.57 -22.79 -13.53
C ALA A 430 1.10 -24.24 -13.65
N GLY A 431 0.33 -25.22 -13.15
CA GLY A 431 0.65 -26.64 -13.18
C GLY A 431 -0.22 -27.42 -14.17
N GLU A 432 -0.03 -28.73 -14.22
CA GLU A 432 -0.88 -29.61 -15.01
C GLU A 432 -2.30 -29.67 -14.43
N GLY A 433 -3.31 -29.51 -15.29
CA GLY A 433 -4.72 -29.54 -14.90
C GLY A 433 -5.31 -28.22 -14.42
N GLY A 434 -4.46 -27.21 -14.13
CA GLY A 434 -4.93 -25.87 -13.76
C GLY A 434 -5.41 -25.05 -14.95
N GLU A 435 -6.34 -24.12 -14.69
CA GLU A 435 -6.85 -23.17 -15.69
C GLU A 435 -7.36 -21.87 -15.05
N ILE A 436 -7.09 -20.73 -15.67
CA ILE A 436 -7.76 -19.46 -15.36
C ILE A 436 -8.62 -19.08 -16.54
N THR A 437 -9.92 -18.98 -16.34
CA THR A 437 -10.80 -18.30 -17.31
C THR A 437 -10.96 -16.85 -16.87
N VAL A 438 -10.67 -15.89 -17.74
CA VAL A 438 -10.93 -14.47 -17.49
C VAL A 438 -11.95 -13.95 -18.50
N THR A 439 -12.99 -13.27 -18.04
CA THR A 439 -13.98 -12.65 -18.94
C THR A 439 -14.11 -11.16 -18.67
N ASP A 440 -14.18 -10.39 -19.76
CA ASP A 440 -14.51 -8.97 -19.73
C ASP A 440 -15.03 -8.56 -21.11
N MET A 441 -16.18 -7.90 -21.17
CA MET A 441 -16.81 -7.45 -22.41
C MET A 441 -16.25 -6.12 -22.93
N ASP A 442 -15.49 -5.41 -22.10
CA ASP A 442 -15.03 -4.07 -22.42
C ASP A 442 -13.75 -4.07 -23.25
N THR A 443 -13.64 -3.04 -24.08
CA THR A 443 -12.38 -2.63 -24.72
C THR A 443 -11.57 -1.69 -23.82
N ILE A 444 -10.27 -1.61 -24.08
CA ILE A 444 -9.35 -0.72 -23.36
C ILE A 444 -9.53 0.73 -23.82
N GLU A 445 -9.65 1.64 -22.86
CA GLU A 445 -9.68 3.08 -23.06
C GLU A 445 -8.42 3.78 -22.50
N LYS A 446 -8.14 4.99 -23.00
CA LYS A 446 -7.03 5.82 -22.49
C LYS A 446 -7.16 6.10 -20.98
N SER A 447 -8.40 6.29 -20.50
CA SER A 447 -8.70 6.55 -19.08
C SER A 447 -8.38 5.37 -18.17
N ASN A 448 -8.20 4.16 -18.72
CA ASN A 448 -7.92 2.94 -17.96
C ASN A 448 -6.42 2.81 -17.60
N LEU A 449 -5.54 3.35 -18.46
CA LEU A 449 -4.09 3.14 -18.38
C LEU A 449 -3.45 3.68 -17.09
N ASN A 450 -4.13 4.58 -16.36
CA ASN A 450 -3.62 5.11 -15.09
C ASN A 450 -3.69 4.09 -13.94
N ARG A 451 -4.44 2.99 -14.09
CA ARG A 451 -4.69 2.00 -13.02
C ARG A 451 -4.81 0.55 -13.51
N GLN A 452 -4.80 0.31 -14.82
CA GLN A 452 -4.83 -1.02 -15.44
C GLN A 452 -3.49 -1.28 -16.12
N PHE A 453 -2.46 -1.54 -15.30
CA PHE A 453 -1.06 -1.50 -15.73
C PHE A 453 -0.64 -2.62 -16.68
N LEU A 454 -1.48 -3.65 -16.88
CA LEU A 454 -1.24 -4.68 -17.90
C LEU A 454 -1.42 -4.14 -19.32
N PHE A 455 -2.07 -2.99 -19.48
CA PHE A 455 -2.36 -2.37 -20.77
C PHE A 455 -1.34 -1.28 -21.09
N ARG A 456 -1.18 -0.99 -22.38
CA ARG A 456 -0.32 0.07 -22.89
C ARG A 456 -1.10 1.01 -23.80
N PRO A 457 -0.57 2.20 -24.11
CA PRO A 457 -1.23 3.13 -25.04
C PRO A 457 -1.55 2.52 -26.42
N TRP A 458 -0.78 1.54 -26.88
CA TRP A 458 -1.00 0.83 -28.15
C TRP A 458 -2.04 -0.31 -28.06
N ASP A 459 -2.60 -0.57 -26.88
CA ASP A 459 -3.65 -1.57 -26.68
C ASP A 459 -5.06 -0.96 -26.63
N VAL A 460 -5.18 0.36 -26.72
CA VAL A 460 -6.49 1.03 -26.81
C VAL A 460 -7.31 0.42 -27.96
N THR A 461 -8.61 0.23 -27.71
CA THR A 461 -9.59 -0.50 -28.55
C THR A 461 -9.45 -2.03 -28.60
N LYS A 462 -8.43 -2.64 -27.99
CA LYS A 462 -8.38 -4.11 -27.83
C LYS A 462 -9.21 -4.56 -26.64
N MET A 463 -9.58 -5.84 -26.61
CA MET A 463 -10.33 -6.42 -25.49
C MET A 463 -9.45 -6.52 -24.25
N LYS A 464 -10.02 -6.14 -23.08
CA LYS A 464 -9.30 -6.15 -21.81
C LYS A 464 -8.84 -7.57 -21.43
N SER A 465 -9.75 -8.55 -21.50
CA SER A 465 -9.48 -9.94 -21.10
C SER A 465 -8.35 -10.57 -21.90
N GLU A 466 -8.38 -10.47 -23.23
CA GLU A 466 -7.36 -11.01 -24.13
C GLU A 466 -5.99 -10.36 -23.92
N THR A 467 -5.97 -9.02 -23.83
CA THR A 467 -4.74 -8.26 -23.64
C THR A 467 -4.12 -8.55 -22.28
N ALA A 468 -4.94 -8.64 -21.23
CA ALA A 468 -4.49 -8.97 -19.88
C ALA A 468 -3.91 -10.38 -19.82
N ALA A 469 -4.60 -11.37 -20.41
CA ALA A 469 -4.13 -12.74 -20.50
C ALA A 469 -2.77 -12.85 -21.22
N ALA A 470 -2.60 -12.11 -22.33
CA ALA A 470 -1.33 -12.06 -23.05
C ALA A 470 -0.21 -11.44 -22.21
N ALA A 471 -0.49 -10.36 -21.46
CA ALA A 471 0.48 -9.69 -20.60
C ALA A 471 0.96 -10.61 -19.47
N VAL A 472 0.06 -11.30 -18.78
CA VAL A 472 0.46 -12.17 -17.65
C VAL A 472 1.16 -13.45 -18.06
N LYS A 473 0.90 -13.97 -19.27
CA LYS A 473 1.69 -15.07 -19.85
C LYS A 473 3.15 -14.68 -20.07
N GLN A 474 3.45 -13.40 -20.28
CA GLN A 474 4.85 -12.95 -20.33
C GLN A 474 5.48 -12.90 -18.93
N MET A 475 4.69 -12.62 -17.89
CA MET A 475 5.16 -12.62 -16.49
C MET A 475 5.40 -14.03 -15.97
N ASN A 476 4.51 -14.96 -16.34
CA ASN A 476 4.63 -16.38 -16.05
C ASN A 476 4.24 -17.24 -17.26
N PRO A 477 5.22 -17.79 -18.00
CA PRO A 477 4.95 -18.63 -19.18
C PRO A 477 4.18 -19.92 -18.86
N ASN A 478 4.22 -20.38 -17.61
CA ASN A 478 3.52 -21.60 -17.19
C ASN A 478 2.03 -21.37 -16.92
N LEU A 479 1.59 -20.10 -16.86
CA LEU A 479 0.22 -19.75 -16.54
C LEU A 479 -0.75 -20.15 -17.67
N ARG A 480 -1.77 -20.93 -17.33
CA ARG A 480 -2.82 -21.35 -18.26
C ARG A 480 -4.00 -20.41 -18.17
N VAL A 481 -4.11 -19.47 -19.11
CA VAL A 481 -5.20 -18.47 -19.14
C VAL A 481 -5.98 -18.54 -20.45
N THR A 482 -7.30 -18.67 -20.32
CA THR A 482 -8.30 -18.60 -21.39
C THR A 482 -9.07 -17.30 -21.24
N ALA A 483 -9.14 -16.49 -22.31
CA ALA A 483 -9.80 -15.20 -22.29
C ALA A 483 -11.15 -15.26 -23.02
N HIS A 484 -12.20 -14.87 -22.33
CA HIS A 484 -13.56 -14.71 -22.86
C HIS A 484 -13.93 -13.22 -22.94
N GLN A 485 -14.94 -12.92 -23.73
CA GLN A 485 -15.42 -11.55 -23.99
C GLN A 485 -16.88 -11.37 -23.57
N ASN A 486 -17.38 -12.29 -22.74
CA ASN A 486 -18.79 -12.37 -22.39
C ASN A 486 -19.08 -11.48 -21.18
N ARG A 487 -20.19 -10.75 -21.22
CA ARG A 487 -20.76 -10.12 -20.03
C ARG A 487 -21.38 -11.20 -19.16
N VAL A 488 -20.86 -11.41 -17.96
CA VAL A 488 -21.50 -12.34 -17.01
C VAL A 488 -22.90 -11.82 -16.66
N GLY A 489 -23.88 -12.70 -16.76
CA GLY A 489 -25.31 -12.40 -16.59
C GLY A 489 -26.17 -13.48 -17.22
N THR A 490 -27.48 -13.38 -17.04
CA THR A 490 -28.49 -14.37 -17.47
C THR A 490 -28.38 -14.75 -18.96
N GLU A 491 -27.95 -13.82 -19.81
CA GLU A 491 -27.80 -14.04 -21.25
C GLU A 491 -26.64 -14.98 -21.61
N THR A 492 -25.72 -15.21 -20.66
CA THR A 492 -24.50 -16.00 -20.85
C THR A 492 -24.45 -17.30 -20.05
N GLU A 493 -25.54 -17.68 -19.38
CA GLU A 493 -25.66 -18.97 -18.67
C GLU A 493 -25.44 -20.18 -19.57
N LYS A 494 -25.66 -20.05 -20.90
CA LYS A 494 -25.35 -21.12 -21.85
C LYS A 494 -23.86 -21.30 -22.12
N VAL A 495 -23.05 -20.29 -21.78
CA VAL A 495 -21.58 -20.33 -21.89
C VAL A 495 -20.98 -20.73 -20.53
N TYR A 496 -21.56 -20.20 -19.46
CA TYR A 496 -21.19 -20.48 -18.08
C TYR A 496 -22.30 -21.30 -17.42
N ASP A 497 -22.45 -22.53 -17.90
CA ASP A 497 -23.47 -23.48 -17.43
C ASP A 497 -23.00 -24.24 -16.19
N ASP A 498 -23.82 -25.19 -15.72
CA ASP A 498 -23.52 -26.02 -14.56
C ASP A 498 -22.18 -26.76 -14.72
N ASP A 499 -21.90 -27.32 -15.91
CA ASP A 499 -20.64 -28.03 -16.20
C ASP A 499 -19.42 -27.09 -16.07
N PHE A 500 -19.54 -25.83 -16.51
CA PHE A 500 -18.48 -24.83 -16.34
C PHE A 500 -18.19 -24.58 -14.85
N PHE A 501 -19.23 -24.34 -14.03
CA PHE A 501 -19.06 -24.03 -12.62
C PHE A 501 -18.64 -25.24 -11.77
N GLU A 502 -19.16 -26.44 -12.06
CA GLU A 502 -18.79 -27.68 -11.36
C GLU A 502 -17.30 -28.03 -11.53
N ALA A 503 -16.67 -27.55 -12.61
CA ALA A 503 -15.25 -27.77 -12.87
C ALA A 503 -14.31 -26.79 -12.15
N LEU A 504 -14.82 -25.71 -11.53
CA LEU A 504 -14.01 -24.67 -10.90
C LEU A 504 -13.72 -24.97 -9.42
N ASP A 505 -12.57 -24.52 -8.95
CA ASP A 505 -12.22 -24.50 -7.52
C ASP A 505 -12.60 -23.17 -6.86
N GLY A 506 -12.81 -22.11 -7.66
CA GLY A 506 -13.20 -20.80 -7.13
C GLY A 506 -13.49 -19.74 -8.19
N VAL A 507 -14.12 -18.66 -7.74
CA VAL A 507 -14.43 -17.47 -8.55
C VAL A 507 -13.85 -16.23 -7.85
N ALA A 508 -13.27 -15.32 -8.62
CA ALA A 508 -12.79 -14.04 -8.14
C ALA A 508 -13.49 -12.90 -8.90
N ASN A 509 -14.17 -12.02 -8.18
CA ASN A 509 -14.86 -10.86 -8.76
C ASN A 509 -13.91 -9.65 -8.85
N ALA A 510 -13.97 -8.95 -9.98
CA ALA A 510 -13.26 -7.72 -10.27
C ALA A 510 -14.18 -6.70 -10.99
N LEU A 511 -15.42 -6.64 -10.50
CA LEU A 511 -16.53 -5.88 -11.06
C LEU A 511 -16.60 -4.45 -10.50
N ASP A 512 -17.33 -3.58 -11.20
CA ASP A 512 -17.49 -2.16 -10.87
C ASP A 512 -18.95 -1.76 -10.54
N ASN A 513 -19.87 -2.73 -10.52
CA ASN A 513 -21.29 -2.51 -10.25
C ASN A 513 -21.88 -3.61 -9.35
N ILE A 514 -22.90 -3.23 -8.58
CA ILE A 514 -23.57 -4.10 -7.59
C ILE A 514 -24.38 -5.18 -8.29
N ASP A 515 -25.10 -4.84 -9.35
CA ASP A 515 -25.98 -5.77 -10.09
C ASP A 515 -25.25 -7.01 -10.64
N ALA A 516 -23.98 -6.89 -11.01
CA ALA A 516 -23.17 -8.04 -11.45
C ALA A 516 -22.52 -8.80 -10.29
N SER A 517 -22.44 -8.18 -9.11
CA SER A 517 -21.88 -8.79 -7.90
C SER A 517 -22.93 -9.61 -7.14
N GLU A 518 -24.20 -9.19 -7.19
CA GLU A 518 -25.38 -9.95 -6.77
C GLU A 518 -25.67 -11.09 -7.76
#